data_AF-A0A520QU37-F1
#
_entry.id   AF-A0A520QU37-F1
#
_cell.length_a   1.000
_cell.length_b   1.000
_cell.length_c   1.000
_cell.angle_alpha   90.00
_cell.angle_beta   90.00
_cell.angle_gamma   90.00
#
_symmetry.space_group_name_H-M   'P 1'
#
loop_
_entity.id
_entity.type
_entity.pdbx_description
1 polymer ?
#
loop_
_entity_poly.entity_id
_entity_poly.type
_entity_poly.pdbx_seq_one_letter_code
_entity_poly.pdbx_strand_id
1 'polypeptide(L)'
;MKRSAIGALCAVCVALMIPSLAEARCFSFRGESIKVCVEGSDGSARRRASSVCEGVVGHSCSISGDSGECRRSSSVRCYDGSGNEQSHIDPD
;
A
#
# COMPACT_ATOMS: atom_id res chain seq x y z
N MET A 1 -51.37 24.57 -32.32
CA MET A 1 -49.97 24.09 -32.40
C MET A 1 -49.09 25.06 -31.61
N LYS A 2 -48.71 24.71 -30.37
CA LYS A 2 -47.80 25.54 -29.54
C LYS A 2 -46.69 24.62 -29.04
N ARG A 3 -45.46 25.03 -29.32
CA ARG A 3 -44.23 24.24 -29.22
C ARG A 3 -43.85 24.03 -27.74
N SER A 4 -43.84 22.78 -27.30
CA SER A 4 -43.16 22.37 -26.07
C SER A 4 -41.65 22.28 -26.34
N ALA A 5 -40.86 22.96 -25.52
CA ALA A 5 -39.44 22.67 -25.38
C ALA A 5 -39.07 22.88 -23.91
N ILE A 6 -39.29 21.83 -23.10
CA ILE A 6 -38.80 21.75 -21.73
C ILE A 6 -37.31 21.41 -21.85
N GLY A 7 -36.48 22.45 -21.93
CA GLY A 7 -35.02 22.33 -21.95
C GLY A 7 -34.50 22.18 -20.53
N ALA A 8 -34.39 20.94 -20.06
CA ALA A 8 -33.68 20.61 -18.83
C ALA A 8 -32.80 19.37 -19.08
N LEU A 9 -31.60 19.58 -19.59
CA LEU A 9 -30.51 18.61 -19.48
C LEU A 9 -29.44 19.21 -18.57
N CYS A 10 -29.63 19.07 -17.26
CA CYS A 10 -28.53 19.05 -16.31
C CYS A 10 -27.81 17.71 -16.50
N ALA A 11 -26.80 17.69 -17.37
CA ALA A 11 -25.87 16.57 -17.46
C ALA A 11 -24.99 16.60 -16.20
N VAL A 12 -25.35 15.76 -15.23
CA VAL A 12 -24.58 15.47 -14.02
C VAL A 12 -23.18 15.02 -14.44
N CYS A 13 -22.17 15.85 -14.18
CA CYS A 13 -20.78 15.41 -14.17
C CYS A 13 -20.59 14.45 -13.00
N VAL A 14 -20.84 13.15 -13.21
CA VAL A 14 -20.33 12.10 -12.34
C VAL A 14 -18.82 12.10 -12.55
N ALA A 15 -18.11 12.89 -11.74
CA ALA A 15 -16.68 12.74 -11.57
C ALA A 15 -16.47 11.31 -11.07
N LEU A 16 -16.00 10.46 -11.98
CA LEU A 16 -15.49 9.14 -11.67
C LEU A 16 -14.40 9.34 -10.62
N MET A 17 -14.74 9.10 -9.36
CA MET A 17 -13.77 8.85 -8.29
C MET A 17 -13.09 7.53 -8.66
N ILE A 18 -12.07 7.62 -9.51
CA ILE A 18 -11.13 6.52 -9.72
C ILE A 18 -10.51 6.29 -8.33
N PRO A 19 -10.74 5.14 -7.68
CA PRO A 19 -9.98 4.83 -6.48
C PRO A 19 -8.52 4.90 -6.88
N SER A 20 -7.75 5.77 -6.24
CA SER A 20 -6.30 5.67 -6.27
C SER A 20 -6.00 4.27 -5.75
N LEU A 21 -5.77 3.32 -6.67
CA LEU A 21 -5.25 1.99 -6.37
C LEU A 21 -3.96 2.26 -5.61
N ALA A 22 -4.03 2.16 -4.29
CA ALA A 22 -2.90 2.41 -3.44
C ALA A 22 -1.96 1.23 -3.62
N GLU A 23 -1.11 1.30 -4.66
CA GLU A 23 -0.11 0.28 -4.97
C GLU A 23 0.59 -0.09 -3.67
N ALA A 24 0.32 -1.30 -3.18
CA ALA A 24 0.95 -1.76 -1.97
C ALA A 24 2.46 -1.94 -2.23
N ARG A 25 3.30 -1.70 -1.22
CA ARG A 25 4.76 -1.83 -1.35
C ARG A 25 5.33 -2.57 -0.17
N CYS A 26 6.31 -3.41 -0.48
CA CYS A 26 7.08 -4.18 0.49
C CYS A 26 8.42 -3.50 0.74
N PHE A 27 8.60 -2.94 1.93
CA PHE A 27 9.80 -2.21 2.32
C PHE A 27 10.83 -3.16 2.92
N SER A 28 12.10 -3.00 2.51
CA SER A 28 13.26 -3.71 3.07
C SER A 28 14.03 -2.78 4.01
N PHE A 29 14.68 -3.33 5.04
CA PHE A 29 15.36 -2.53 6.07
C PHE A 29 16.86 -2.82 6.13
N ARG A 30 17.63 -1.81 6.53
CA ARG A 30 19.09 -1.91 6.59
C ARG A 30 19.49 -2.87 7.69
N GLY A 31 20.25 -3.90 7.33
CA GLY A 31 20.74 -4.91 8.29
C GLY A 31 19.73 -5.99 8.62
N GLU A 32 18.49 -5.90 8.11
CA GLU A 32 17.43 -6.83 8.45
C GLU A 32 17.08 -7.76 7.29
N SER A 33 16.90 -9.03 7.63
CA SER A 33 16.40 -10.07 6.73
C SER A 33 14.87 -10.16 6.76
N ILE A 34 14.19 -9.01 6.80
CA ILE A 34 12.74 -8.92 6.77
C ILE A 34 12.25 -7.88 5.76
N LYS A 35 11.04 -8.08 5.25
CA LYS A 35 10.30 -7.05 4.51
C LYS A 35 8.92 -6.87 5.12
N VAL A 36 8.42 -5.64 5.07
CA VAL A 36 7.08 -5.29 5.54
C VAL A 36 6.27 -4.71 4.39
N CYS A 37 5.14 -5.33 4.07
CA CYS A 37 4.24 -4.91 3.00
C CYS A 37 3.06 -4.12 3.57
N VAL A 38 2.86 -2.90 3.07
CA VAL A 38 1.77 -2.00 3.45
C VAL A 38 1.18 -1.35 2.20
N GLU A 39 -0.07 -0.90 2.28
CA GLU A 39 -0.71 -0.14 1.21
C GLU A 39 -0.05 1.23 1.02
N GLY A 40 0.21 1.60 -0.24
CA GLY A 40 0.85 2.85 -0.63
C GLY A 40 2.38 2.87 -0.53
N SER A 41 2.98 3.94 -1.02
CA SER A 41 4.44 4.14 -1.06
C SER A 41 4.91 5.42 -0.34
N ASP A 42 3.96 6.21 0.17
CA ASP A 42 4.16 7.53 0.75
C ASP A 42 4.86 7.49 2.12
N GLY A 43 5.15 8.67 2.66
CA GLY A 43 5.76 8.81 3.99
C GLY A 43 4.95 8.17 5.14
N SER A 44 3.64 8.03 4.98
CA SER A 44 2.79 7.32 5.95
C SER A 44 2.98 5.80 5.88
N ALA A 45 3.03 5.23 4.67
CA ALA A 45 3.33 3.82 4.42
C ALA A 45 4.72 3.47 4.97
N ARG A 46 5.73 4.29 4.65
CA ARG A 46 7.10 4.14 5.18
C ARG A 46 7.15 4.12 6.72
N ARG A 47 6.45 5.05 7.37
CA ARG A 47 6.39 5.09 8.85
C ARG A 47 5.71 3.85 9.44
N ARG A 48 4.61 3.39 8.83
CA ARG A 48 3.93 2.17 9.25
C ARG A 48 4.82 0.95 9.09
N ALA A 49 5.50 0.81 7.95
CA ALA A 49 6.42 -0.29 7.70
C ALA A 49 7.59 -0.31 8.70
N SER A 50 8.20 0.84 8.99
CA SER A 50 9.22 0.97 10.03
C SER A 50 8.68 0.57 11.42
N SER A 51 7.51 1.06 11.81
CA SER A 51 6.92 0.71 13.11
C SER A 51 6.67 -0.79 13.28
N VAL A 52 6.20 -1.46 12.23
CA VAL A 52 6.05 -2.93 12.24
C VAL A 52 7.41 -3.62 12.34
N CYS A 53 8.40 -3.19 11.56
CA CYS A 53 9.75 -3.74 11.63
C CYS A 53 10.31 -3.63 13.06
N GLU A 54 10.21 -2.45 13.67
CA GLU A 54 10.66 -2.19 15.04
C GLU A 54 9.95 -3.07 16.06
N GLY A 55 8.65 -3.31 15.89
CA GLY A 55 7.88 -4.22 16.73
C GLY A 55 8.31 -5.69 16.60
N VAL A 56 8.80 -6.10 15.43
CA VAL A 56 9.25 -7.48 15.15
C VAL A 56 10.70 -7.71 15.59
N VAL A 57 11.60 -6.76 15.31
CA VAL A 57 13.06 -6.93 15.55
C VAL A 57 13.52 -6.35 16.89
N GLY A 58 12.74 -5.46 17.51
CA GLY A 58 13.02 -4.91 18.84
C GLY A 58 13.99 -3.72 18.86
N HIS A 59 14.35 -3.16 17.69
CA HIS A 59 15.17 -1.94 17.59
C HIS A 59 14.76 -1.10 16.39
N SER A 60 15.28 0.13 16.31
CA SER A 60 14.97 1.08 15.23
C SER A 60 15.27 0.52 13.85
N CYS A 61 14.34 0.68 12.92
CA CYS A 61 14.47 0.18 11.55
C CYS A 61 14.57 1.31 10.52
N SER A 62 15.63 1.26 9.70
CA SER A 62 15.82 2.20 8.58
C SER A 62 15.52 1.53 7.24
N ILE A 63 14.59 2.08 6.46
CA ILE A 63 14.27 1.57 5.13
C ILE A 63 15.49 1.69 4.21
N SER A 64 15.81 0.61 3.50
CA SER A 64 16.88 0.56 2.49
C SER A 64 16.34 0.55 1.06
N GLY A 65 15.09 0.17 0.87
CA GLY A 65 14.43 0.14 -0.44
C GLY A 65 13.04 -0.44 -0.34
N ASP A 66 12.37 -0.52 -1.49
CA ASP A 66 11.03 -1.10 -1.61
C ASP A 66 10.91 -1.96 -2.86
N SER A 67 10.02 -2.96 -2.79
CA SER A 67 9.70 -3.89 -3.87
C SER A 67 8.19 -4.10 -3.98
N GLY A 68 7.72 -4.49 -5.16
CA GLY A 68 6.32 -4.80 -5.41
C GLY A 68 5.95 -6.25 -5.11
N GLU A 69 6.72 -7.00 -4.32
CA GLU A 69 6.29 -8.28 -3.77
C GLU A 69 7.17 -8.67 -2.57
N CYS A 70 6.67 -9.59 -1.75
CA CYS A 70 7.50 -10.32 -0.81
C CYS A 70 7.16 -11.81 -0.82
N ARG A 71 8.18 -12.62 -1.09
CA ARG A 71 8.11 -14.07 -0.96
C ARG A 71 9.08 -14.57 0.09
N ARG A 72 8.54 -15.27 1.09
CA ARG A 72 9.34 -15.81 2.19
C ARG A 72 10.35 -16.80 1.64
N SER A 73 11.58 -16.67 2.10
CA SER A 73 12.70 -17.54 1.75
C SER A 73 13.54 -17.78 3.00
N SER A 74 14.52 -18.68 2.92
CA SER A 74 15.44 -18.95 4.04
C SER A 74 16.16 -17.70 4.57
N SER A 75 16.27 -16.65 3.74
CA SER A 75 16.99 -15.41 4.06
C SER A 75 16.08 -14.19 4.22
N VAL A 76 14.77 -14.31 4.01
CA VAL A 76 13.82 -13.18 4.05
C VAL A 76 12.50 -13.63 4.65
N ARG A 77 12.05 -12.92 5.69
CA ARG A 77 10.70 -13.05 6.25
C ARG A 77 9.82 -11.91 5.76
N CYS A 78 8.55 -12.20 5.47
CA CYS A 78 7.58 -11.22 4.99
C CYS A 78 6.57 -10.94 6.09
N TYR A 79 6.29 -9.66 6.37
CA TYR A 79 5.29 -9.25 7.33
C TYR A 79 4.27 -8.32 6.67
N ASP A 80 3.02 -8.43 7.08
CA ASP A 80 1.98 -7.47 6.67
C ASP A 80 2.00 -6.19 7.53
N GLY A 81 1.15 -5.23 7.19
CA GLY A 81 1.01 -3.96 7.91
C GLY A 81 0.46 -4.05 9.33
N SER A 82 0.17 -5.26 9.82
CA SER A 82 -0.21 -5.57 11.20
C SER A 82 0.88 -6.35 11.95
N GLY A 83 1.97 -6.73 11.27
CA GLY A 83 3.09 -7.47 11.84
C GLY A 83 2.93 -8.99 11.86
N ASN A 84 1.97 -9.55 11.12
CA ASN A 84 1.88 -11.01 10.98
C ASN A 84 2.82 -11.50 9.89
N GLU A 85 3.52 -12.61 10.14
CA GLU A 85 4.37 -13.24 9.15
C GLU A 85 3.52 -13.91 8.06
N GLN A 86 3.90 -13.70 6.81
CA GLN A 86 3.27 -14.28 5.63
C GLN A 86 4.28 -15.06 4.80
N SER A 87 3.81 -16.11 4.12
CA SER A 87 4.65 -16.88 3.18
C SER A 87 4.81 -16.17 1.83
N HIS A 88 3.81 -15.39 1.42
CA HIS A 88 3.78 -14.63 0.18
C HIS A 88 2.83 -13.44 0.32
N ILE A 89 3.24 -12.27 -0.16
CA ILE A 89 2.42 -11.07 -0.25
C ILE A 89 2.63 -10.47 -1.64
N ASP A 90 1.56 -10.46 -2.43
CA ASP A 90 1.46 -9.72 -3.70
C ASP A 90 0.74 -8.40 -3.39
N PRO A 91 1.41 -7.26 -3.50
CA PRO A 91 0.72 -5.99 -3.52
C PRO A 91 0.01 -5.81 -4.86
N ASP A 92 -1.32 -5.78 -4.79
CA ASP A 92 -2.21 -5.46 -5.92
C ASP A 92 -2.03 -4.02 -6.40
#